data_AF-A0A851DP56-F1
#
_entry.id   AF-A0A851DP56-F1
#
_cell.length_a   1.000
_cell.length_b   1.000
_cell.length_c   1.000
_cell.angle_alpha   90.00
_cell.angle_beta   90.00
_cell.angle_gamma   90.00
#
_symmetry.space_group_name_H-M   'P 1'
#
loop_
_entity.id
_entity.type
_entity.pdbx_description
1 polymer ?
#
loop_
_entity_poly.entity_id
_entity_poly.type
_entity_poly.pdbx_seq_one_letter_code
_entity_poly.pdbx_strand_id
1 'polypeptide(L)'
;QTLRALFQYKPQNIDELMINAGDFIYVDPTQQSDVSEGWVIGTSHRTGCRGFLPENYTERANESDTWVKHREYVFVTASRFFTQTENEPNEKLNGEVRNPSTSRSVTNGLSLQNANLRRGVLVMRHGERVDQVFGKSWLQQCVTADGKYYRADLNFPSTLPKRKDGMKHFEYDPPLSCCGIFQSRLIGEALLDQEVTVSYVYSSPALRCIQTAQHVLQGLKLDQKIKIRVEPGLFEWTKWEASRAIPNFMTVTELAEVSYKIDTSYRGNFPLSSLSPSESYEEYQHSYYFSLFFLMCFLGVILIVGHGSSLASFTRPLIGLPARDSSDFAQAVRKIPSLGMCFCEELKEENKWHMVNPPVKTLTHGANAAFNWRNGIVED
;
A
#
# COMPACT_ATOMS: atom_id res chain seq x y z
N GLN A 1 -16.04 -18.74 -8.23
CA GLN A 1 -16.85 -19.51 -7.27
C GLN A 1 -15.95 -20.51 -6.54
N THR A 2 -16.32 -20.93 -5.34
CA THR A 2 -15.58 -22.00 -4.61
C THR A 2 -16.43 -23.25 -4.56
N LEU A 3 -15.82 -24.38 -4.89
CA LEU A 3 -16.44 -25.70 -4.86
C LEU A 3 -15.81 -26.53 -3.73
N ARG A 4 -16.60 -27.40 -3.12
CA ARG A 4 -16.15 -28.42 -2.15
C ARG A 4 -16.22 -29.79 -2.83
N ALA A 5 -15.12 -30.54 -2.78
CA ALA A 5 -15.09 -31.91 -3.29
C ALA A 5 -15.87 -32.85 -2.37
N LEU A 6 -16.84 -33.58 -2.92
CA LEU A 6 -17.62 -34.60 -2.23
C LEU A 6 -16.90 -35.96 -2.25
N PHE A 7 -16.15 -36.23 -3.32
CA PHE A 7 -15.49 -37.52 -3.55
C PHE A 7 -14.02 -37.31 -3.92
N GLN A 8 -13.23 -38.37 -3.75
CA GLN A 8 -11.86 -38.41 -4.23
C GLN A 8 -11.83 -38.69 -5.73
N TYR A 9 -10.99 -37.96 -6.46
CA TYR A 9 -10.69 -38.21 -7.87
C TYR A 9 -9.18 -38.31 -8.09
N LYS A 10 -8.77 -39.37 -8.80
CA LYS A 10 -7.38 -39.59 -9.21
C LYS A 10 -7.26 -39.21 -10.69
N PRO A 11 -6.32 -38.31 -11.05
CA PRO A 11 -6.07 -37.93 -12.44
C PRO A 11 -5.76 -39.13 -13.32
N GLN A 12 -6.40 -39.20 -14.48
CA GLN A 12 -6.08 -40.16 -15.54
C GLN A 12 -5.15 -39.53 -16.59
N ASN A 13 -5.29 -38.22 -16.80
CA ASN A 13 -4.45 -37.42 -17.69
C ASN A 13 -3.62 -36.38 -16.91
N ILE A 14 -2.58 -35.85 -17.54
CA ILE A 14 -1.63 -34.91 -16.92
C ILE A 14 -2.22 -33.53 -16.61
N ASP A 15 -3.31 -33.18 -17.26
CA ASP A 15 -4.04 -31.92 -17.15
C ASP A 15 -5.20 -31.99 -16.15
N GLU A 16 -5.45 -33.17 -15.57
CA GLU A 16 -6.48 -33.39 -14.56
C GLU A 16 -5.96 -33.12 -13.13
N LEU A 17 -6.83 -32.53 -12.32
CA LEU A 17 -6.56 -32.15 -10.94
C LEU A 17 -6.92 -33.29 -9.98
N MET A 18 -5.96 -33.70 -9.16
CA MET A 18 -6.23 -34.61 -8.05
C MET A 18 -7.01 -33.88 -6.95
N ILE A 19 -8.17 -34.42 -6.59
CA ILE A 19 -9.02 -33.90 -5.50
C ILE A 19 -9.32 -35.00 -4.48
N ASN A 20 -9.32 -34.66 -3.19
CA ASN A 20 -9.77 -35.52 -2.10
C ASN A 20 -11.10 -34.99 -1.54
N ALA A 21 -11.93 -35.86 -0.96
CA ALA A 21 -13.16 -35.45 -0.30
C ALA A 21 -12.87 -34.39 0.78
N GLY A 22 -13.63 -33.29 0.76
CA GLY A 22 -13.46 -32.11 1.62
C GLY A 22 -12.51 -31.04 1.09
N ASP A 23 -11.78 -31.28 0.00
CA ASP A 23 -10.92 -30.26 -0.61
C ASP A 23 -11.77 -29.09 -1.14
N PHE A 24 -11.24 -27.86 -1.01
CA PHE A 24 -11.81 -26.68 -1.64
C PHE A 24 -11.11 -26.38 -2.97
N ILE A 25 -11.89 -26.05 -4.00
CA ILE A 25 -11.42 -25.78 -5.35
C ILE A 25 -11.96 -24.42 -5.80
N TYR A 26 -11.07 -23.53 -6.21
CA TYR A 26 -11.46 -22.26 -6.81
C TYR A 26 -11.68 -22.43 -8.30
N VAL A 27 -12.86 -22.05 -8.75
CA VAL A 27 -13.26 -22.13 -10.16
C VAL A 27 -13.58 -20.73 -10.64
N ASP A 28 -12.88 -20.28 -11.68
CA ASP A 28 -13.17 -19.03 -12.38
C ASP A 28 -14.28 -19.29 -13.41
N PRO A 29 -15.50 -18.74 -13.24
CA PRO A 29 -16.60 -18.95 -14.19
C PRO A 29 -16.31 -18.40 -15.59
N THR A 30 -15.38 -17.45 -15.71
CA THR A 30 -15.05 -16.82 -17.01
C THR A 30 -14.17 -17.70 -17.89
N GLN A 31 -13.60 -18.78 -17.33
CA GLN A 31 -12.66 -19.67 -18.01
C GLN A 31 -13.25 -21.05 -18.34
N GLN A 32 -14.57 -21.19 -18.32
CA GLN A 32 -15.27 -22.48 -18.57
C GLN A 32 -15.73 -22.67 -20.03
N SER A 33 -15.47 -21.71 -20.93
CA SER A 33 -16.02 -21.72 -22.30
C SER A 33 -15.52 -22.87 -23.18
N ASP A 34 -14.34 -23.42 -22.89
CA ASP A 34 -13.68 -24.46 -23.69
C ASP A 34 -13.63 -25.83 -22.99
N VAL A 35 -14.42 -26.03 -21.93
CA VAL A 35 -14.40 -27.25 -21.12
C VAL A 35 -15.47 -28.22 -21.61
N SER A 36 -15.12 -29.50 -21.71
CA SER A 36 -16.07 -30.55 -22.09
C SER A 36 -17.19 -30.69 -21.03
N GLU A 37 -18.40 -31.01 -21.49
CA GLU A 37 -19.57 -31.18 -20.63
C GLU A 37 -19.30 -32.15 -19.48
N GLY A 38 -19.63 -31.75 -18.24
CA GLY A 38 -19.39 -32.52 -17.01
C GLY A 38 -18.02 -32.32 -16.35
N TRP A 39 -17.15 -31.49 -16.95
CA TRP A 39 -15.86 -31.12 -16.39
C TRP A 39 -15.81 -29.62 -16.07
N VAL A 40 -14.99 -29.27 -15.08
CA VAL A 40 -14.66 -27.88 -14.76
C VAL A 40 -13.16 -27.74 -14.59
N ILE A 41 -12.62 -26.57 -14.91
CA ILE A 41 -11.23 -26.24 -14.61
C ILE A 41 -11.15 -25.44 -13.31
N GLY A 42 -10.34 -25.93 -12.37
CA GLY A 42 -10.22 -25.33 -11.04
C GLY A 42 -8.80 -25.38 -10.49
N THR A 43 -8.58 -24.60 -9.44
CA THR A 43 -7.32 -24.56 -8.68
C THR A 43 -7.56 -25.09 -7.27
N SER A 44 -6.84 -26.13 -6.86
CA SER A 44 -6.93 -26.69 -5.51
C SER A 44 -6.43 -25.68 -4.48
N HIS A 45 -7.24 -25.40 -3.46
CA HIS A 45 -6.82 -24.57 -2.32
C HIS A 45 -5.67 -25.23 -1.53
N ARG A 46 -5.66 -26.58 -1.46
CA ARG A 46 -4.67 -27.33 -0.66
C ARG A 46 -3.30 -27.37 -1.33
N THR A 47 -3.23 -27.55 -2.65
CA THR A 47 -1.97 -27.75 -3.36
C THR A 47 -1.56 -26.58 -4.25
N GLY A 48 -2.50 -25.66 -4.57
CA GLY A 48 -2.28 -24.59 -5.53
C GLY A 48 -2.22 -25.05 -6.99
N CYS A 49 -2.35 -26.35 -7.26
CA CYS A 49 -2.33 -26.89 -8.62
C CYS A 49 -3.65 -26.59 -9.35
N ARG A 50 -3.57 -26.33 -10.66
CA ARG A 50 -4.71 -26.11 -11.55
C ARG A 50 -4.87 -27.30 -12.50
N GLY A 51 -6.10 -27.72 -12.76
CA GLY A 51 -6.41 -28.78 -13.71
C GLY A 51 -7.91 -29.03 -13.83
N PHE A 52 -8.26 -30.00 -14.68
CA PHE A 52 -9.65 -30.43 -14.90
C PHE A 52 -10.12 -31.37 -13.79
N LEU A 53 -11.35 -31.20 -13.33
CA LEU A 53 -11.99 -32.09 -12.37
C LEU A 53 -13.46 -32.35 -12.78
N PRO A 54 -14.03 -33.51 -12.40
CA PRO A 54 -15.44 -33.80 -12.66
C PRO A 54 -16.35 -32.88 -11.84
N GLU A 55 -17.26 -32.18 -12.50
CA GLU A 55 -18.16 -31.22 -11.84
C GLU A 55 -19.09 -31.94 -10.84
N ASN A 56 -19.56 -33.13 -11.20
CA ASN A 56 -20.45 -33.98 -10.39
C ASN A 56 -19.79 -34.52 -9.10
N TYR A 57 -18.49 -34.36 -8.92
CA TYR A 57 -17.78 -34.67 -7.68
C TYR A 57 -17.66 -33.48 -6.74
N THR A 58 -18.31 -32.37 -7.08
CA THR A 58 -18.24 -31.15 -6.30
C THR A 58 -19.62 -30.57 -6.03
N GLU A 59 -19.69 -29.75 -4.98
CA GLU A 59 -20.83 -28.90 -4.70
C GLU A 59 -20.36 -27.47 -4.45
N ARG A 60 -21.26 -26.50 -4.53
CA ARG A 60 -20.93 -25.12 -4.20
C ARG A 60 -20.68 -24.99 -2.70
N ALA A 61 -19.49 -24.51 -2.33
CA ALA A 61 -19.16 -24.22 -0.94
C ALA A 61 -19.79 -22.89 -0.51
N ASN A 62 -20.25 -22.79 0.74
CA ASN A 62 -20.62 -21.50 1.31
C ASN A 62 -19.37 -20.68 1.55
N GLU A 63 -19.43 -19.36 1.36
CA GLU A 63 -18.28 -18.48 1.58
C GLU A 63 -17.77 -18.59 3.03
N SER A 64 -18.64 -18.78 4.02
CA SER A 64 -18.29 -19.00 5.41
C SER A 64 -17.43 -20.24 5.65
N ASP A 65 -17.59 -21.29 4.85
CA ASP A 65 -16.87 -22.56 5.00
C ASP A 65 -15.42 -22.45 4.50
N THR A 66 -15.10 -21.35 3.82
CA THR A 66 -13.76 -21.03 3.34
C THR A 66 -12.98 -20.11 4.29
N TRP A 67 -13.60 -19.68 5.39
CA TRP A 67 -12.95 -18.77 6.34
C TRP A 67 -12.00 -19.54 7.26
N VAL A 68 -10.73 -19.16 7.24
CA VAL A 68 -9.74 -19.67 8.19
C VAL A 68 -9.61 -18.67 9.34
N LYS A 69 -9.83 -19.11 10.58
CA LYS A 69 -9.59 -18.29 11.77
C LYS A 69 -8.08 -18.01 11.88
N HIS A 70 -7.66 -16.83 11.42
CA HIS A 70 -6.23 -16.46 11.43
C HIS A 70 -5.72 -16.07 12.81
N ARG A 71 -6.54 -15.39 13.63
CA ARG A 71 -6.20 -14.97 15.00
C ARG A 71 -7.45 -14.54 15.76
N GLU A 72 -7.42 -14.64 17.09
CA GLU A 72 -8.44 -14.11 18.00
C GLU A 72 -7.80 -13.07 18.92
N TYR A 73 -8.51 -11.98 19.20
CA TYR A 73 -8.07 -10.97 20.16
C TYR A 73 -9.17 -10.74 21.20
N VAL A 74 -8.79 -10.79 22.47
CA VAL A 74 -9.67 -10.48 23.60
C VAL A 74 -9.36 -9.07 24.07
N PHE A 75 -10.34 -8.17 24.00
CA PHE A 75 -10.22 -6.83 24.53
C PHE A 75 -10.65 -6.80 26.00
N VAL A 76 -9.70 -6.51 26.89
CA VAL A 76 -10.01 -6.25 28.31
C VAL A 76 -10.38 -4.77 28.46
N THR A 77 -11.52 -4.50 29.07
CA THR A 77 -12.01 -3.14 29.31
C THR A 77 -11.06 -2.39 30.26
N ALA A 78 -10.50 -1.28 29.79
CA ALA A 78 -9.64 -0.41 30.59
C ALA A 78 -10.45 0.26 31.72
N SER A 79 -10.39 -0.33 32.91
CA SER A 79 -10.92 0.28 34.12
C SER A 79 -9.91 1.30 34.64
N ARG A 80 -10.29 2.57 34.51
CA ARG A 80 -9.79 3.81 35.14
C ARG A 80 -8.70 3.61 36.22
N PHE A 81 -7.50 4.09 35.92
CA PHE A 81 -6.50 4.41 36.93
C PHE A 81 -6.89 5.70 37.67
N PHE A 82 -7.15 5.59 38.97
CA PHE A 82 -6.98 6.69 39.93
C PHE A 82 -5.84 6.33 40.89
N THR A 83 -5.01 7.33 41.11
CA THR A 83 -3.85 7.41 42.00
C THR A 83 -4.10 6.96 43.44
N GLN A 84 -3.11 6.30 44.05
CA GLN A 84 -2.68 6.59 45.42
C GLN A 84 -1.26 6.08 45.68
N THR A 85 -0.42 7.00 46.17
CA THR A 85 0.83 6.79 46.90
C THR A 85 0.57 6.07 48.22
N GLU A 86 1.43 5.13 48.61
CA GLU A 86 1.90 4.96 50.00
C GLU A 86 3.02 3.91 50.12
N ASN A 87 4.16 4.38 50.65
CA ASN A 87 5.09 3.80 51.63
C ASN A 87 5.37 2.28 51.70
N GLU A 88 6.66 2.00 51.55
CA GLU A 88 7.46 0.84 51.97
C GLU A 88 7.21 0.32 53.42
N PRO A 89 7.57 -0.95 53.77
CA PRO A 89 8.98 -1.29 53.99
C PRO A 89 9.47 -2.70 53.60
N ASN A 90 10.73 -2.73 53.17
CA ASN A 90 11.80 -3.71 53.42
C ASN A 90 11.45 -5.06 54.09
N GLU A 91 11.75 -6.16 53.40
CA GLU A 91 12.37 -7.34 54.02
C GLU A 91 13.58 -7.81 53.19
N LYS A 92 14.73 -7.82 53.85
CA LYS A 92 16.01 -8.36 53.38
C LYS A 92 16.08 -9.85 53.72
N LEU A 93 16.53 -10.67 52.79
CA LEU A 93 17.28 -11.88 53.12
C LEU A 93 18.52 -12.02 52.24
N ASN A 94 19.66 -12.01 52.92
CA ASN A 94 21.02 -12.15 52.42
C ASN A 94 21.30 -13.54 51.87
N GLY A 95 22.28 -13.63 50.96
CA GLY A 95 22.93 -14.89 50.58
C GLY A 95 24.05 -14.73 49.54
N GLU A 96 25.23 -14.25 49.99
CA GLU A 96 26.60 -14.56 49.51
C GLU A 96 26.92 -14.41 48.00
N VAL A 97 27.49 -13.29 47.56
CA VAL A 97 28.94 -12.97 47.45
C VAL A 97 29.84 -14.10 46.91
N ARG A 98 30.31 -13.92 45.67
CA ARG A 98 31.70 -14.21 45.25
C ARG A 98 32.07 -13.41 44.00
N ASN A 99 32.91 -12.39 44.20
CA ASN A 99 33.77 -11.79 43.19
C ASN A 99 35.23 -12.07 43.57
N PRO A 100 36.12 -12.23 42.59
CA PRO A 100 37.41 -11.51 42.61
C PRO A 100 37.60 -10.76 41.28
N SER A 101 37.71 -9.42 41.28
CA SER A 101 38.95 -8.63 41.31
C SER A 101 39.94 -8.98 40.18
N THR A 102 40.50 -8.11 39.33
CA THR A 102 40.69 -6.65 39.40
C THR A 102 41.33 -6.15 38.08
N SER A 103 40.96 -4.92 37.69
CA SER A 103 41.78 -3.86 37.06
C SER A 103 42.54 -4.12 35.73
N ARG A 104 42.22 -3.34 34.69
CA ARG A 104 42.90 -2.05 34.37
C ARG A 104 42.25 -1.37 33.16
N SER A 105 41.97 -0.08 33.34
CA SER A 105 41.70 0.92 32.29
C SER A 105 42.78 0.92 31.22
N VAL A 106 42.41 0.87 29.93
CA VAL A 106 43.01 1.66 28.83
C VAL A 106 41.96 1.80 27.71
N THR A 107 41.75 3.04 27.30
CA THR A 107 41.17 3.52 26.03
C THR A 107 41.34 2.60 24.82
N ASN A 108 40.25 2.33 24.11
CA ASN A 108 40.19 2.11 22.66
C ASN A 108 38.78 2.55 22.25
N GLY A 109 38.59 3.67 21.57
CA GLY A 109 39.09 3.86 20.22
C GLY A 109 38.01 3.31 19.28
N LEU A 110 37.16 4.21 18.79
CA LEU A 110 36.44 4.14 17.51
C LEU A 110 36.24 2.72 16.94
N SER A 111 35.09 2.13 17.25
CA SER A 111 34.43 1.20 16.33
C SER A 111 32.96 1.55 16.19
N LEU A 112 32.70 2.78 15.74
CA LEU A 112 31.56 3.03 14.87
C LEU A 112 32.02 2.66 13.45
N GLN A 113 32.40 1.40 13.24
CA GLN A 113 32.77 0.91 11.93
C GLN A 113 31.50 0.83 11.10
N ASN A 114 31.34 1.80 10.20
CA ASN A 114 30.65 1.70 8.92
C ASN A 114 29.51 0.67 8.89
N ALA A 115 28.37 1.00 9.49
CA ALA A 115 27.13 0.50 8.92
C ALA A 115 27.11 1.03 7.49
N ASN A 116 27.47 0.17 6.52
CA ASN A 116 27.41 0.49 5.10
C ASN A 116 26.03 1.11 4.85
N LEU A 117 25.95 2.45 4.72
CA LEU A 117 24.69 3.12 4.45
C LEU A 117 24.19 2.55 3.13
N ARG A 118 23.22 1.64 3.24
CA ARG A 118 22.57 1.00 2.10
C ARG A 118 21.74 2.07 1.42
N ARG A 119 22.00 2.24 0.14
CA ARG A 119 21.24 3.15 -0.67
C ARG A 119 20.11 2.35 -1.29
N GLY A 120 18.89 2.83 -1.10
CA GLY A 120 17.70 2.11 -1.52
C GLY A 120 16.62 3.04 -2.03
N VAL A 121 15.80 2.54 -2.95
CA VAL A 121 14.61 3.24 -3.45
C VAL A 121 13.40 2.34 -3.21
N LEU A 122 12.55 2.75 -2.28
CA LEU A 122 11.28 2.09 -1.98
C LEU A 122 10.16 2.85 -2.70
N VAL A 123 9.59 2.24 -3.73
CA VAL A 123 8.50 2.83 -4.53
C VAL A 123 7.19 2.20 -4.10
N MET A 124 6.17 3.02 -3.83
CA MET A 124 4.89 2.60 -3.28
C MET A 124 3.72 3.29 -3.98
N ARG A 125 2.67 2.52 -4.29
CA ARG A 125 1.39 3.07 -4.76
C ARG A 125 0.61 3.68 -3.59
N HIS A 126 -0.09 4.78 -3.84
CA HIS A 126 -1.05 5.36 -2.89
C HIS A 126 -2.08 4.34 -2.32
N GLY A 127 -2.70 4.70 -1.19
CA GLY A 127 -3.82 3.98 -0.58
C GLY A 127 -5.13 4.00 -1.36
N GLU A 128 -6.10 3.25 -0.86
CA GLU A 128 -7.46 3.24 -1.39
C GLU A 128 -8.04 4.66 -1.48
N ARG A 129 -8.55 5.01 -2.66
CA ARG A 129 -9.17 6.32 -2.94
C ARG A 129 -10.68 6.25 -2.72
N VAL A 130 -11.28 7.37 -2.31
CA VAL A 130 -12.74 7.45 -2.15
C VAL A 130 -13.50 7.17 -3.44
N ASP A 131 -13.02 7.64 -4.59
CA ASP A 131 -13.69 7.47 -5.88
C ASP A 131 -13.59 6.04 -6.44
N GLN A 132 -12.62 5.24 -5.96
CA GLN A 132 -12.55 3.82 -6.28
C GLN A 132 -13.64 3.02 -5.56
N VAL A 133 -14.03 3.46 -4.35
CA VAL A 133 -15.04 2.80 -3.52
C VAL A 133 -16.44 3.27 -3.90
N PHE A 134 -16.63 4.59 -3.98
CA PHE A 134 -17.94 5.23 -4.11
C PHE A 134 -18.27 5.66 -5.55
N GLY A 135 -17.36 5.39 -6.49
CA GLY A 135 -17.54 5.69 -7.91
C GLY A 135 -17.35 7.17 -8.27
N LYS A 136 -17.63 7.49 -9.53
CA LYS A 136 -17.37 8.82 -10.11
C LYS A 136 -18.20 9.94 -9.46
N SER A 137 -19.35 9.62 -8.89
CA SER A 137 -20.27 10.58 -8.23
C SER A 137 -20.03 10.71 -6.72
N TRP A 138 -18.89 10.25 -6.21
CA TRP A 138 -18.60 10.24 -4.78
C TRP A 138 -18.77 11.62 -4.13
N LEU A 139 -18.38 12.69 -4.83
CA LEU A 139 -18.41 14.04 -4.28
C LEU A 139 -19.85 14.51 -4.05
N GLN A 140 -20.77 14.17 -4.97
CA GLN A 140 -22.19 14.46 -4.82
C GLN A 140 -22.82 13.69 -3.65
N GLN A 141 -22.29 12.51 -3.33
CA GLN A 141 -22.78 11.69 -2.20
C GLN A 141 -22.42 12.34 -0.84
N CYS A 142 -21.30 13.06 -0.74
CA CYS A 142 -20.77 13.59 0.51
C CYS A 142 -20.86 15.13 0.64
N VAL A 143 -21.67 15.80 -0.19
CA VAL A 143 -21.88 17.26 -0.14
C VAL A 143 -23.37 17.56 0.01
N THR A 144 -23.71 18.38 1.01
CA THR A 144 -25.08 18.86 1.26
C THR A 144 -25.50 19.93 0.25
N ALA A 145 -26.80 20.25 0.20
CA ALA A 145 -27.34 21.27 -0.70
C ALA A 145 -26.74 22.67 -0.48
N ASP A 146 -26.33 23.01 0.76
CA ASP A 146 -25.62 24.24 1.10
C ASP A 146 -24.11 24.18 0.83
N GLY A 147 -23.64 23.11 0.18
CA GLY A 147 -22.25 22.96 -0.24
C GLY A 147 -21.29 22.65 0.91
N LYS A 148 -21.74 21.96 1.97
CA LYS A 148 -20.87 21.52 3.06
C LYS A 148 -20.57 20.03 2.94
N TYR A 149 -19.33 19.69 3.29
CA TYR A 149 -18.94 18.30 3.38
C TYR A 149 -19.63 17.60 4.55
N TYR A 150 -20.12 16.39 4.32
CA TYR A 150 -20.56 15.49 5.38
C TYR A 150 -20.15 14.05 5.06
N ARG A 151 -19.93 13.25 6.10
CA ARG A 151 -19.49 11.86 5.96
C ARG A 151 -20.70 10.94 5.76
N ALA A 152 -21.05 10.66 4.51
CA ALA A 152 -22.21 9.83 4.14
C ALA A 152 -22.02 8.32 4.42
N ASP A 153 -20.77 7.86 4.47
CA ASP A 153 -20.34 6.50 4.77
C ASP A 153 -19.07 6.58 5.63
N LEU A 154 -18.87 5.63 6.56
CA LEU A 154 -17.72 5.66 7.48
C LEU A 154 -16.37 5.53 6.77
N ASN A 155 -16.34 5.00 5.54
CA ASN A 155 -15.14 4.92 4.73
C ASN A 155 -14.80 6.24 3.99
N PHE A 156 -15.68 7.25 4.01
CA PHE A 156 -15.27 8.61 3.70
C PHE A 156 -14.45 9.20 4.87
N PRO A 157 -13.43 10.05 4.60
CA PRO A 157 -12.65 10.68 5.66
C PRO A 157 -13.52 11.53 6.59
N SER A 158 -13.08 11.77 7.83
CA SER A 158 -13.84 12.60 8.77
C SER A 158 -13.97 14.06 8.31
N THR A 159 -13.01 14.54 7.53
CA THR A 159 -12.92 15.92 7.03
C THR A 159 -12.18 15.94 5.70
N LEU A 160 -12.50 16.89 4.83
CA LEU A 160 -11.69 17.22 3.66
C LEU A 160 -10.76 18.40 3.98
N PRO A 161 -9.52 18.45 3.46
CA PRO A 161 -8.65 19.60 3.63
C PRO A 161 -9.29 20.84 2.98
N LYS A 162 -9.07 22.01 3.58
CA LYS A 162 -9.57 23.26 2.98
C LYS A 162 -8.74 23.56 1.73
N ARG A 163 -9.41 23.75 0.59
CA ARG A 163 -8.79 24.19 -0.67
C ARG A 163 -9.25 25.60 -1.02
N LYS A 164 -8.38 26.45 -1.57
CA LYS A 164 -8.73 27.83 -1.95
C LYS A 164 -9.67 27.89 -3.15
N ASP A 165 -9.58 26.89 -4.03
CA ASP A 165 -10.40 26.72 -5.24
C ASP A 165 -11.76 26.03 -4.98
N GLY A 166 -12.01 25.58 -3.75
CA GLY A 166 -13.28 24.98 -3.33
C GLY A 166 -13.39 23.48 -3.58
N MET A 167 -14.51 22.89 -3.11
CA MET A 167 -14.63 21.42 -3.03
C MET A 167 -14.79 20.71 -4.39
N LYS A 168 -15.23 21.40 -5.43
CA LYS A 168 -15.46 20.78 -6.76
C LYS A 168 -14.19 20.14 -7.33
N HIS A 169 -13.02 20.71 -7.01
CA HIS A 169 -11.75 20.22 -7.54
C HIS A 169 -11.30 18.88 -6.92
N PHE A 170 -11.92 18.42 -5.82
CA PHE A 170 -11.70 17.07 -5.34
C PHE A 170 -12.19 15.99 -6.32
N GLU A 171 -13.15 16.29 -7.20
CA GLU A 171 -13.64 15.33 -8.20
C GLU A 171 -12.51 14.76 -9.07
N TYR A 172 -11.47 15.57 -9.32
CA TYR A 172 -10.31 15.23 -10.14
C TYR A 172 -9.06 14.93 -9.32
N ASP A 173 -9.06 15.24 -8.03
CA ASP A 173 -7.98 14.93 -7.09
C ASP A 173 -8.56 14.37 -5.78
N PRO A 174 -9.12 13.15 -5.84
CA PRO A 174 -9.83 12.57 -4.71
C PRO A 174 -8.86 12.21 -3.57
N PRO A 175 -9.31 12.36 -2.31
CA PRO A 175 -8.55 11.95 -1.14
C PRO A 175 -8.52 10.41 -0.99
N LEU A 176 -7.71 9.94 -0.04
CA LEU A 176 -7.83 8.60 0.51
C LEU A 176 -9.17 8.39 1.23
N SER A 177 -9.65 7.15 1.21
CA SER A 177 -10.71 6.67 2.10
C SER A 177 -10.16 6.44 3.52
N CYS A 178 -11.03 6.18 4.50
CA CYS A 178 -10.58 5.76 5.83
C CYS A 178 -9.77 4.46 5.80
N CYS A 179 -10.16 3.51 4.95
CA CYS A 179 -9.38 2.30 4.68
C CYS A 179 -8.01 2.64 4.07
N GLY A 180 -7.95 3.57 3.11
CA GLY A 180 -6.69 4.05 2.52
C GLY A 180 -5.75 4.69 3.54
N ILE A 181 -6.31 5.46 4.48
CA ILE A 181 -5.57 6.04 5.61
C ILE A 181 -5.03 4.93 6.53
N PHE A 182 -5.88 3.97 6.90
CA PHE A 182 -5.50 2.82 7.71
C PHE A 182 -4.39 1.99 7.07
N GLN A 183 -4.54 1.62 5.78
CA GLN A 183 -3.53 0.88 5.02
C GLN A 183 -2.18 1.60 5.06
N SER A 184 -2.19 2.91 4.81
CA SER A 184 -0.98 3.73 4.76
C SER A 184 -0.26 3.80 6.10
N ARG A 185 -1.02 4.00 7.19
CA ARG A 185 -0.47 4.02 8.54
C ARG A 185 0.09 2.66 8.96
N LEU A 186 -0.64 1.58 8.68
CA LEU A 186 -0.22 0.21 9.00
C LEU A 186 1.09 -0.16 8.30
N ILE A 187 1.27 0.25 7.05
CA ILE A 187 2.53 0.05 6.34
C ILE A 187 3.67 0.85 6.99
N GLY A 188 3.42 2.09 7.41
CA GLY A 188 4.40 2.87 8.17
C GLY A 188 4.81 2.21 9.49
N GLU A 189 3.85 1.67 10.23
CA GLU A 189 4.09 0.91 11.48
C GLU A 189 4.90 -0.36 11.20
N ALA A 190 4.56 -1.11 10.15
CA ALA A 190 5.33 -2.29 9.74
C ALA A 190 6.76 -1.96 9.32
N LEU A 191 6.98 -0.82 8.64
CA LEU A 191 8.33 -0.37 8.28
C LEU A 191 9.14 0.02 9.53
N LEU A 192 8.49 0.58 10.54
CA LEU A 192 9.11 0.88 11.83
C LEU A 192 9.52 -0.40 12.57
N ASP A 193 8.66 -1.42 12.58
CA ASP A 193 8.94 -2.72 13.19
C ASP A 193 10.12 -3.45 12.52
N GLN A 194 10.40 -3.13 11.25
CA GLN A 194 11.56 -3.62 10.50
C GLN A 194 12.77 -2.68 10.57
N GLU A 195 12.72 -1.65 11.43
CA GLU A 195 13.78 -0.68 11.66
C GLU A 195 14.26 0.02 10.37
N VAL A 196 13.36 0.21 9.40
CA VAL A 196 13.70 0.86 8.12
C VAL A 196 13.96 2.34 8.33
N THR A 197 15.17 2.80 8.02
CA THR A 197 15.55 4.22 8.11
C THR A 197 15.32 4.93 6.77
N VAL A 198 14.17 5.58 6.62
CA VAL A 198 13.90 6.46 5.46
C VAL A 198 14.65 7.79 5.64
N SER A 199 15.36 8.23 4.61
CA SER A 199 16.13 9.49 4.62
C SER A 199 15.40 10.61 3.88
N TYR A 200 14.68 10.27 2.82
CA TYR A 200 13.92 11.23 2.00
C TYR A 200 12.58 10.63 1.61
N VAL A 201 11.54 11.48 1.55
CA VAL A 201 10.22 11.11 1.05
C VAL A 201 9.84 12.02 -0.09
N TYR A 202 9.55 11.43 -1.25
CA TYR A 202 9.00 12.11 -2.41
C TYR A 202 7.59 11.64 -2.69
N SER A 203 6.71 12.56 -3.06
CA SER A 203 5.33 12.25 -3.41
C SER A 203 4.95 12.88 -4.74
N SER A 204 4.13 12.16 -5.50
CA SER A 204 3.32 12.75 -6.56
C SER A 204 2.44 13.88 -5.99
N PRO A 205 2.12 14.92 -6.79
CA PRO A 205 1.27 16.04 -6.36
C PRO A 205 -0.19 15.67 -6.09
N ALA A 206 -0.64 14.48 -6.49
CA ALA A 206 -1.99 14.01 -6.20
C ALA A 206 -2.23 13.90 -4.69
N LEU A 207 -3.37 14.39 -4.20
CA LEU A 207 -3.69 14.44 -2.78
C LEU A 207 -3.61 13.06 -2.11
N ARG A 208 -4.13 12.02 -2.79
CA ARG A 208 -4.03 10.62 -2.34
C ARG A 208 -2.59 10.16 -2.06
N CYS A 209 -1.62 10.62 -2.86
CA CYS A 209 -0.21 10.26 -2.70
C CYS A 209 0.40 11.01 -1.51
N ILE A 210 0.09 12.31 -1.38
CA ILE A 210 0.54 13.14 -0.25
C ILE A 210 -0.01 12.60 1.07
N GLN A 211 -1.30 12.26 1.12
CA GLN A 211 -1.94 11.67 2.29
C GLN A 211 -1.33 10.31 2.64
N THR A 212 -1.05 9.47 1.63
CA THR A 212 -0.36 8.19 1.83
C THR A 212 1.01 8.43 2.47
N ALA A 213 1.83 9.32 1.90
CA ALA A 213 3.16 9.66 2.40
C ALA A 213 3.10 10.20 3.85
N GLN A 214 2.14 11.07 4.16
CA GLN A 214 1.92 11.61 5.50
C GLN A 214 1.61 10.49 6.50
N HIS A 215 0.69 9.58 6.18
CA HIS A 215 0.29 8.51 7.10
C HIS A 215 1.36 7.44 7.26
N VAL A 216 2.14 7.15 6.20
CA VAL A 216 3.33 6.29 6.30
C VAL A 216 4.37 6.92 7.24
N LEU A 217 4.63 8.23 7.10
CA LEU A 217 5.56 8.95 8.00
C LEU A 217 5.08 8.96 9.46
N GLN A 218 3.77 9.05 9.70
CA GLN A 218 3.20 8.94 11.04
C GLN A 218 3.40 7.55 11.63
N GLY A 219 3.14 6.49 10.85
CA GLY A 219 3.41 5.11 11.28
C GLY A 219 4.89 4.86 11.58
N LEU A 220 5.78 5.43 10.76
CA LEU A 220 7.24 5.42 10.95
C LEU A 220 7.72 6.28 12.13
N LYS A 221 6.86 7.13 12.71
CA LYS A 221 7.24 8.15 13.71
C LYS A 221 8.34 9.10 13.22
N LEU A 222 8.31 9.43 11.93
CA LEU A 222 9.26 10.32 11.25
C LEU A 222 8.62 11.64 10.78
N ASP A 223 7.32 11.85 10.98
CA ASP A 223 6.56 13.01 10.53
C ASP A 223 7.02 14.36 11.14
N GLN A 224 7.75 14.33 12.26
CA GLN A 224 8.38 15.53 12.84
C GLN A 224 9.81 15.78 12.33
N LYS A 225 10.44 14.78 11.71
CA LYS A 225 11.85 14.82 11.29
C LYS A 225 12.00 15.00 9.79
N ILE A 226 11.14 14.34 9.00
CA ILE A 226 11.22 14.29 7.55
C ILE A 226 10.01 15.00 6.96
N LYS A 227 10.28 15.83 5.95
CA LYS A 227 9.27 16.53 5.18
C LYS A 227 9.10 15.89 3.80
N ILE A 228 7.87 15.88 3.31
CA ILE A 228 7.47 15.34 2.01
C ILE A 228 7.86 16.34 0.91
N ARG A 229 8.63 15.87 -0.05
CA ARG A 229 9.02 16.61 -1.26
C ARG A 229 8.03 16.31 -2.37
N VAL A 230 7.27 17.31 -2.79
CA VAL A 230 6.28 17.16 -3.86
C VAL A 230 6.98 17.30 -5.22
N GLU A 231 7.04 16.21 -5.98
CA GLU A 231 7.69 16.15 -7.31
C GLU A 231 6.63 15.89 -8.39
N PRO A 232 6.26 16.90 -9.20
CA PRO A 232 5.26 16.75 -10.26
C PRO A 232 5.58 15.66 -11.28
N GLY A 233 6.86 15.39 -11.55
CA GLY A 233 7.27 14.32 -12.46
C GLY A 233 6.98 12.90 -11.96
N LEU A 234 6.46 12.75 -10.73
CA LEU A 234 5.91 11.48 -10.21
C LEU A 234 4.40 11.32 -10.49
N PHE A 235 3.75 12.23 -11.23
CA PHE A 235 2.32 12.13 -11.54
C PHE A 235 2.01 11.04 -12.59
N GLU A 236 0.81 10.45 -12.53
CA GLU A 236 0.45 9.30 -13.38
C GLU A 236 0.40 9.68 -14.86
N TRP A 237 0.51 8.67 -15.73
CA TRP A 237 0.40 8.83 -17.18
C TRP A 237 -0.92 9.53 -17.53
N THR A 238 -0.82 10.78 -17.99
CA THR A 238 -2.00 11.64 -18.14
C THR A 238 -2.95 11.16 -19.24
N LYS A 239 -2.52 10.24 -20.11
CA LYS A 239 -3.42 9.56 -21.06
C LYS A 239 -4.47 8.71 -20.37
N TRP A 240 -4.22 8.19 -19.17
CA TRP A 240 -5.28 7.51 -18.40
C TRP A 240 -6.27 8.50 -17.78
N GLU A 241 -5.90 9.77 -17.72
CA GLU A 241 -6.78 10.88 -17.38
C GLU A 241 -7.47 11.46 -18.64
N ALA A 242 -7.50 10.74 -19.78
CA ALA A 242 -7.86 11.16 -21.16
C ALA A 242 -9.19 11.93 -21.39
N SER A 243 -9.97 12.25 -20.36
CA SER A 243 -11.14 13.14 -20.45
C SER A 243 -11.03 14.40 -19.61
N ARG A 244 -9.93 14.61 -18.88
CA ARG A 244 -9.82 15.58 -17.79
C ARG A 244 -8.51 16.35 -17.93
N ALA A 245 -8.59 17.68 -17.87
CA ALA A 245 -7.42 18.53 -17.70
C ALA A 245 -6.59 18.03 -16.50
N ILE A 246 -5.29 18.34 -16.48
CA ILE A 246 -4.43 18.04 -15.33
C ILE A 246 -5.15 18.53 -14.06
N PRO A 247 -5.32 17.67 -13.04
CA PRO A 247 -6.04 18.07 -11.85
C PRO A 247 -5.43 19.34 -11.28
N ASN A 248 -6.28 20.26 -10.83
CA ASN A 248 -5.79 21.39 -10.07
C ASN A 248 -5.29 20.83 -8.73
N PHE A 249 -3.99 20.63 -8.58
CA PHE A 249 -3.43 20.11 -7.34
C PHE A 249 -3.41 21.20 -6.27
N MET A 250 -3.54 20.80 -5.01
CA MET A 250 -3.25 21.72 -3.91
C MET A 250 -1.79 22.19 -4.00
N THR A 251 -1.57 23.49 -3.84
CA THR A 251 -0.23 24.06 -3.82
C THR A 251 0.56 23.59 -2.60
N VAL A 252 1.89 23.59 -2.67
CA VAL A 252 2.76 23.26 -1.52
C VAL A 252 2.47 24.12 -0.29
N THR A 253 2.06 25.38 -0.51
CA THR A 253 1.66 26.30 0.56
C THR A 253 0.33 25.90 1.17
N GLU A 254 -0.71 25.61 0.37
CA GLU A 254 -2.00 25.14 0.89
C GLU A 254 -1.85 23.83 1.65
N LEU A 255 -1.05 22.88 1.14
CA LEU A 255 -0.77 21.61 1.80
C LEU A 255 -0.12 21.81 3.17
N ALA A 256 0.85 22.73 3.27
CA ALA A 256 1.48 23.10 4.53
C ALA A 256 0.50 23.81 5.49
N GLU A 257 -0.35 24.71 4.99
CA GLU A 257 -1.40 25.40 5.75
C GLU A 257 -2.40 24.41 6.38
N VAL A 258 -2.73 23.31 5.68
CA VAL A 258 -3.59 22.23 6.21
C VAL A 258 -2.81 21.15 6.98
N SER A 259 -1.60 21.49 7.46
CA SER A 259 -0.77 20.68 8.36
C SER A 259 -0.14 19.40 7.77
N TYR A 260 -0.13 19.22 6.45
CA TYR A 260 0.74 18.20 5.86
C TYR A 260 2.22 18.60 6.02
N LYS A 261 3.09 17.61 6.27
CA LYS A 261 4.51 17.84 6.54
C LYS A 261 5.29 18.07 5.24
N ILE A 262 4.99 19.14 4.51
CA ILE A 262 5.58 19.45 3.20
C ILE A 262 6.93 20.18 3.34
N ASP A 263 7.89 19.82 2.50
CA ASP A 263 9.13 20.58 2.31
C ASP A 263 8.89 21.74 1.34
N THR A 264 8.55 22.91 1.88
CA THR A 264 8.32 24.12 1.07
C THR A 264 9.59 24.70 0.46
N SER A 265 10.77 24.24 0.87
CA SER A 265 12.05 24.66 0.31
C SER A 265 12.44 23.85 -0.93
N TYR A 266 11.89 22.64 -1.06
CA TYR A 266 12.12 21.81 -2.24
C TYR A 266 11.54 22.45 -3.51
N ARG A 267 12.26 22.29 -4.61
CA ARG A 267 11.83 22.67 -5.95
C ARG A 267 11.88 21.40 -6.79
N GLY A 268 10.72 20.98 -7.29
CA GLY A 268 10.62 19.81 -8.17
C GLY A 268 11.50 20.00 -9.40
N ASN A 269 12.13 18.90 -9.84
CA ASN A 269 12.97 18.93 -11.03
C ASN A 269 12.11 19.01 -12.29
N PHE A 270 10.90 18.45 -12.24
CA PHE A 270 9.92 18.54 -13.30
C PHE A 270 8.84 19.58 -12.95
N PRO A 271 8.73 20.70 -13.67
CA PRO A 271 7.72 21.71 -13.39
C PRO A 271 6.30 21.18 -13.58
N LEU A 272 5.36 21.59 -12.74
CA LEU A 272 3.95 21.21 -12.89
C LEU A 272 3.37 21.67 -14.25
N SER A 273 3.80 22.83 -14.73
CA SER A 273 3.42 23.37 -16.05
C SER A 273 3.95 22.56 -17.23
N SER A 274 4.90 21.66 -17.00
CA SER A 274 5.46 20.78 -18.03
C SER A 274 4.69 19.47 -18.16
N LEU A 275 3.75 19.17 -17.25
CA LEU A 275 2.80 18.07 -17.48
C LEU A 275 1.90 18.46 -18.65
N SER A 276 1.75 17.54 -19.60
CA SER A 276 0.89 17.72 -20.78
C SER A 276 -0.39 16.91 -20.61
N PRO A 277 -1.59 17.47 -20.84
CA PRO A 277 -2.80 16.67 -20.91
C PRO A 277 -2.69 15.62 -22.01
N SER A 278 -3.06 14.37 -21.72
CA SER A 278 -3.00 13.26 -22.68
C SER A 278 -1.63 13.02 -23.32
N GLU A 279 -0.54 13.18 -22.55
CA GLU A 279 0.82 12.86 -22.99
C GLU A 279 0.93 11.44 -23.60
N SER A 280 1.83 11.30 -24.58
CA SER A 280 2.25 10.01 -25.13
C SER A 280 2.96 9.15 -24.08
N TYR A 281 3.10 7.86 -24.33
CA TYR A 281 3.78 6.99 -23.38
C TYR A 281 5.28 7.33 -23.28
N GLU A 282 5.88 7.78 -24.38
CA GLU A 282 7.27 8.21 -24.48
C GLU A 282 7.53 9.48 -23.67
N GLU A 283 6.64 10.47 -23.76
CA GLU A 283 6.68 11.69 -22.93
C GLU A 283 6.53 11.37 -21.45
N TYR A 284 5.59 10.48 -21.11
CA TYR A 284 5.40 9.99 -19.75
C TYR A 284 6.68 9.33 -19.21
N GLN A 285 7.29 8.43 -19.98
CA GLN A 285 8.54 7.79 -19.60
C GLN A 285 9.64 8.83 -19.37
N HIS A 286 9.80 9.80 -20.29
CA HIS A 286 10.82 10.84 -20.19
C HIS A 286 10.71 11.67 -18.90
N SER A 287 9.50 12.09 -18.52
CA SER A 287 9.24 12.83 -17.28
C SER A 287 9.71 12.07 -16.02
N TYR A 288 9.51 10.75 -16.00
CA TYR A 288 9.94 9.88 -14.92
C TYR A 288 11.45 9.67 -14.90
N TYR A 289 12.08 9.37 -16.04
CA TYR A 289 13.53 9.23 -16.14
C TYR A 289 14.24 10.49 -15.65
N PHE A 290 13.76 11.66 -16.08
CA PHE A 290 14.29 12.95 -15.67
C PHE A 290 14.20 13.12 -14.15
N SER A 291 13.03 12.88 -13.56
CA SER A 291 12.84 12.97 -12.11
C SER A 291 13.76 11.99 -11.35
N LEU A 292 13.78 10.73 -11.77
CA LEU A 292 14.57 9.67 -11.14
C LEU A 292 16.06 10.01 -11.11
N PHE A 293 16.61 10.55 -12.21
CA PHE A 293 18.02 10.92 -12.30
C PHE A 293 18.46 11.86 -11.16
N PHE A 294 17.65 12.88 -10.85
CA PHE A 294 17.95 13.82 -9.76
C PHE A 294 17.67 13.25 -8.37
N LEU A 295 16.61 12.44 -8.22
CA LEU A 295 16.33 11.75 -6.96
C LEU A 295 17.48 10.79 -6.60
N MET A 296 18.17 10.25 -7.61
CA MET A 296 19.35 9.41 -7.46
C MET A 296 20.66 10.18 -7.29
N CYS A 297 20.63 11.38 -6.71
CA CYS A 297 21.83 12.02 -6.17
C CYS A 297 21.95 11.86 -4.64
N PHE A 298 20.92 11.37 -3.95
CA PHE A 298 20.89 11.30 -2.49
C PHE A 298 21.31 9.92 -1.95
N LEU A 299 21.95 9.93 -0.77
CA LEU A 299 22.33 8.73 -0.01
C LEU A 299 21.21 8.31 0.97
N GLY A 300 21.18 7.02 1.31
CA GLY A 300 20.18 6.42 2.21
C GLY A 300 18.97 5.84 1.47
N VAL A 301 17.90 5.53 2.21
CA VAL A 301 16.66 4.99 1.64
C VAL A 301 15.72 6.14 1.26
N ILE A 302 15.33 6.17 -0.01
CA ILE A 302 14.37 7.12 -0.56
C ILE A 302 13.02 6.42 -0.70
N LEU A 303 12.00 6.96 -0.04
CA LEU A 303 10.61 6.53 -0.23
C LEU A 303 9.98 7.40 -1.31
N ILE A 304 9.45 6.76 -2.36
CA ILE A 304 8.68 7.40 -3.43
C ILE A 304 7.23 6.93 -3.33
N VAL A 305 6.30 7.84 -3.09
CA VAL A 305 4.87 7.57 -3.06
C VAL A 305 4.21 8.14 -4.30
N GLY A 306 3.75 7.25 -5.17
CA GLY A 306 3.16 7.60 -6.45
C GLY A 306 1.94 6.74 -6.76
N HIS A 307 1.90 6.25 -7.98
CA HIS A 307 0.78 5.49 -8.52
C HIS A 307 1.21 4.07 -8.88
N GLY A 308 0.30 3.25 -9.39
CA GLY A 308 0.66 1.89 -9.82
C GLY A 308 1.72 1.94 -10.94
N SER A 309 1.59 2.89 -11.85
CA SER A 309 2.55 3.15 -12.93
C SER A 309 3.96 3.45 -12.42
N SER A 310 4.09 4.13 -11.28
CA SER A 310 5.37 4.51 -10.69
C SER A 310 6.26 3.31 -10.36
N LEU A 311 5.71 2.16 -9.95
CA LEU A 311 6.51 0.99 -9.61
C LEU A 311 7.36 0.55 -10.80
N ALA A 312 6.73 0.29 -11.95
CA ALA A 312 7.47 -0.14 -13.14
C ALA A 312 8.33 0.98 -13.74
N SER A 313 7.81 2.21 -13.79
CA SER A 313 8.52 3.35 -14.40
C SER A 313 9.78 3.76 -13.64
N PHE A 314 9.82 3.60 -12.31
CA PHE A 314 11.02 3.95 -11.54
C PHE A 314 11.98 2.78 -11.36
N THR A 315 11.48 1.55 -11.19
CA THR A 315 12.40 0.46 -10.84
C THR A 315 13.09 -0.16 -12.04
N ARG A 316 12.42 -0.25 -13.21
CA ARG A 316 13.01 -0.87 -14.40
C ARG A 316 14.25 -0.11 -14.90
N PRO A 317 14.22 1.23 -15.03
CA PRO A 317 15.42 2.01 -15.36
C PRO A 317 16.58 1.80 -14.41
N LEU A 318 16.30 1.79 -13.10
CA LEU A 318 17.34 1.63 -12.08
C LEU A 318 18.12 0.34 -12.28
N ILE A 319 17.41 -0.77 -12.51
CA ILE A 319 18.02 -2.09 -12.69
C ILE A 319 18.46 -2.36 -14.14
N GLY A 320 18.50 -1.34 -15.00
CA GLY A 320 18.97 -1.45 -16.38
C GLY A 320 18.03 -2.20 -17.34
N LEU A 321 16.76 -2.37 -16.98
CA LEU A 321 15.76 -2.98 -17.87
C LEU A 321 15.06 -1.93 -18.74
N PRO A 322 14.79 -2.23 -20.01
CA PRO A 322 14.08 -1.31 -20.89
C PRO A 322 12.63 -1.10 -20.43
N ALA A 323 12.04 0.03 -20.85
CA ALA A 323 10.60 0.24 -20.71
C ALA A 323 9.82 -0.91 -21.38
N ARG A 324 8.67 -1.26 -20.81
CA ARG A 324 7.71 -2.16 -21.48
C ARG A 324 7.02 -1.40 -22.60
N ASP A 325 6.43 -2.10 -23.56
CA ASP A 325 5.44 -1.48 -24.44
C ASP A 325 4.25 -0.97 -23.62
N SER A 326 3.52 0.00 -24.17
CA SER A 326 2.45 0.67 -23.44
C SER A 326 1.27 -0.23 -23.05
N SER A 327 1.01 -1.31 -23.81
CA SER A 327 -0.06 -2.26 -23.53
C SER A 327 0.32 -3.17 -22.35
N ASP A 328 1.48 -3.82 -22.42
CA ASP A 328 1.98 -4.67 -21.34
C ASP A 328 2.21 -3.86 -20.06
N PHE A 329 2.68 -2.62 -20.19
CA PHE A 329 2.77 -1.68 -19.09
C PHE A 329 1.41 -1.46 -18.41
N ALA A 330 0.37 -1.12 -19.19
CA ALA A 330 -0.97 -0.90 -18.65
C ALA A 330 -1.55 -2.15 -17.98
N GLN A 331 -1.33 -3.34 -18.56
CA GLN A 331 -1.78 -4.61 -17.98
C GLN A 331 -1.07 -4.92 -16.66
N ALA A 332 0.24 -4.66 -16.57
CA ALA A 332 1.00 -4.85 -15.34
C ALA A 332 0.52 -3.90 -14.24
N VAL A 333 0.30 -2.63 -14.57
CA VAL A 333 -0.10 -1.59 -13.61
C VAL A 333 -1.47 -1.88 -12.99
N ARG A 334 -2.42 -2.41 -13.75
CA ARG A 334 -3.76 -2.79 -13.26
C ARG A 334 -3.73 -3.85 -12.16
N LYS A 335 -2.66 -4.65 -12.06
CA LYS A 335 -2.52 -5.72 -11.07
C LYS A 335 -1.92 -5.24 -9.74
N ILE A 336 -1.44 -4.00 -9.68
CA ILE A 336 -0.77 -3.46 -8.49
C ILE A 336 -1.83 -3.01 -7.49
N PRO A 337 -1.94 -3.60 -6.28
CA PRO A 337 -2.92 -3.20 -5.28
C PRO A 337 -2.53 -1.87 -4.60
N SER A 338 -3.45 -1.29 -3.83
CA SER A 338 -3.12 -0.18 -2.91
C SER A 338 -1.94 -0.56 -2.03
N LEU A 339 -0.99 0.36 -1.84
CA LEU A 339 0.25 0.16 -1.08
C LEU A 339 1.16 -0.94 -1.65
N GLY A 340 0.88 -1.44 -2.85
CA GLY A 340 1.82 -2.28 -3.60
C GLY A 340 3.16 -1.56 -3.71
N MET A 341 4.25 -2.29 -3.47
CA MET A 341 5.57 -1.71 -3.37
C MET A 341 6.66 -2.55 -4.02
N CYS A 342 7.69 -1.87 -4.51
CA CYS A 342 8.94 -2.45 -4.99
C CYS A 342 10.10 -1.79 -4.27
N PHE A 343 11.18 -2.55 -4.04
CA PHE A 343 12.39 -2.05 -3.41
C PHE A 343 13.60 -2.35 -4.29
N CYS A 344 14.39 -1.32 -4.59
CA CYS A 344 15.67 -1.45 -5.28
C CYS A 344 16.78 -1.05 -4.33
N GLU A 345 17.85 -1.84 -4.26
CA GLU A 345 19.06 -1.53 -3.50
C GLU A 345 20.27 -1.40 -4.44
N GLU A 346 21.16 -0.47 -4.11
CA GLU A 346 22.45 -0.29 -4.80
C GLU A 346 23.50 -1.24 -4.21
N LEU A 347 24.04 -2.13 -5.04
CA LEU A 347 25.22 -2.91 -4.72
C LEU A 347 26.45 -2.06 -5.03
N LYS A 348 27.01 -1.44 -3.98
CA LYS A 348 28.18 -0.54 -4.09
C LYS A 348 29.38 -1.18 -4.78
N GLU A 349 29.58 -2.49 -4.57
CA GLU A 349 30.70 -3.24 -5.14
C GLU A 349 30.62 -3.35 -6.67
N GLU A 350 29.40 -3.39 -7.23
CA GLU A 350 29.17 -3.52 -8.68
C GLU A 350 28.73 -2.23 -9.36
N ASN A 351 28.46 -1.17 -8.58
CA ASN A 351 27.80 0.06 -9.04
C ASN A 351 26.51 -0.24 -9.82
N LYS A 352 25.73 -1.22 -9.35
CA LYS A 352 24.48 -1.67 -9.97
C LYS A 352 23.34 -1.64 -8.97
N TRP A 353 22.14 -1.47 -9.51
CA TRP A 353 20.89 -1.61 -8.74
C TRP A 353 20.25 -2.95 -9.00
N HIS A 354 19.69 -3.54 -7.95
CA HIS A 354 18.94 -4.78 -8.04
C HIS A 354 17.62 -4.62 -7.31
N MET A 355 16.60 -5.29 -7.85
CA MET A 355 15.33 -5.40 -7.16
C MET A 355 15.44 -6.46 -6.07
N VAL A 356 15.06 -6.10 -4.85
CA VAL A 356 15.05 -6.98 -3.69
C VAL A 356 13.63 -7.07 -3.14
N ASN A 357 13.40 -8.01 -2.23
CA ASN A 357 12.13 -8.08 -1.53
C ASN A 357 11.92 -6.78 -0.72
N PRO A 358 10.73 -6.16 -0.78
CA PRO A 358 10.40 -5.07 0.12
C PRO A 358 10.59 -5.48 1.59
N PRO A 359 10.99 -4.55 2.47
CA PRO A 359 11.28 -4.86 3.87
C PRO A 359 10.03 -5.31 4.65
N VAL A 360 8.83 -5.04 4.14
CA VAL A 360 7.56 -5.42 4.77
C VAL A 360 6.73 -6.35 3.88
N LYS A 361 5.82 -7.10 4.51
CA LYS A 361 4.89 -7.99 3.82
C LYS A 361 3.79 -7.22 3.09
N THR A 362 3.12 -7.90 2.17
CA THR A 362 1.92 -7.39 1.49
C THR A 362 0.75 -7.25 2.47
N LEU A 363 -0.09 -6.24 2.24
CA LEU A 363 -1.38 -6.10 2.91
C LEU A 363 -2.49 -6.63 1.99
N THR A 364 -3.23 -7.63 2.46
CA THR A 364 -4.33 -8.25 1.72
C THR A 364 -5.57 -8.31 2.61
N HIS A 365 -6.68 -7.78 2.13
CA HIS A 365 -7.97 -7.81 2.82
C HIS A 365 -9.12 -7.86 1.82
N GLY A 366 -10.28 -8.34 2.27
CA GLY A 366 -11.51 -8.35 1.48
C GLY A 366 -12.16 -6.96 1.39
N ALA A 367 -13.18 -6.86 0.53
CA ALA A 367 -14.08 -5.72 0.51
C ALA A 367 -15.10 -5.81 1.67
N ASN A 368 -15.69 -4.67 2.02
CA ASN A 368 -16.83 -4.61 2.94
C ASN A 368 -18.01 -3.97 2.20
N ALA A 369 -19.11 -4.70 2.08
CA ALA A 369 -20.25 -4.27 1.27
C ALA A 369 -21.07 -3.17 1.97
N ALA A 370 -21.66 -2.26 1.18
CA ALA A 370 -22.65 -1.32 1.68
C ALA A 370 -23.87 -2.09 2.19
N PHE A 371 -24.35 -1.77 3.39
CA PHE A 371 -25.46 -2.44 4.02
C PHE A 371 -26.59 -1.46 4.34
N ASN A 372 -27.78 -1.75 3.84
CA ASN A 372 -29.02 -1.07 4.20
C ASN A 372 -30.01 -2.08 4.74
N TRP A 373 -30.23 -2.06 6.06
CA TRP A 373 -31.10 -2.99 6.76
C TRP A 373 -32.55 -2.96 6.26
N ARG A 374 -33.04 -1.82 5.75
CA ARG A 374 -34.43 -1.70 5.26
C ARG A 374 -34.66 -2.57 4.03
N ASN A 375 -33.70 -2.60 3.11
CA ASN A 375 -33.83 -3.29 1.82
C ASN A 375 -33.59 -4.81 1.91
N GLY A 376 -33.23 -5.34 3.07
CA GLY A 376 -32.91 -6.78 3.22
C GLY A 376 -33.58 -7.48 4.39
N ILE A 377 -34.14 -6.72 5.35
CA ILE A 377 -34.81 -7.28 6.54
C ILE A 377 -36.28 -6.86 6.60
N VAL A 378 -36.63 -5.70 6.05
CA VAL A 378 -37.98 -5.10 6.20
C VAL A 378 -38.82 -5.20 4.93
N GLU A 379 -38.20 -5.40 3.76
CA GLU A 379 -38.97 -5.68 2.53
C GLU A 379 -39.55 -7.10 2.62
N ASP A 380 -40.89 -7.18 2.72
CA ASP A 380 -41.70 -8.41 2.65
C ASP A 380 -41.71 -9.02 1.23
#